data_AF-A0A258SN57-F1
#
_entry.id   AF-A0A258SN57-F1
#
_cell.length_a   1.000
_cell.length_b   1.000
_cell.length_c   1.000
_cell.angle_alpha   90.00
_cell.angle_beta   90.00
_cell.angle_gamma   90.00
#
_symmetry.space_group_name_H-M   'P 1'
#
loop_
_entity.id
_entity.type
_entity.pdbx_description
1 polymer ?
#
loop_
_entity_poly.entity_id
_entity_poly.type
_entity_poly.pdbx_seq_one_letter_code
_entity_poly.pdbx_strand_id
1 'polypeptide(L)'
;MTPAVFLQALRDWRRRPDDALLHLLFAVLLIASAAMLVQDFGQLRKAQAALSAPVPGQVEAPPAAPLGPAREGGPDAPAPDGALNAPMTFDLQSDGRLAATGTIAPGTAALFAAEVEKRGSYVRTVVLRSPGGSVQDALAMGRLIRARGFATEVPAGAYCASSCPLVFSGGVERRAGRNAALGV
;
A
#
# COMPACT_ATOMS: atom_id res chain seq x y z
N MET A 1 -32.86 -32.89 9.82
CA MET A 1 -32.41 -34.17 9.23
C MET A 1 -33.30 -35.26 9.81
N THR A 2 -34.09 -35.96 8.99
CA THR A 2 -35.02 -36.98 9.50
C THR A 2 -34.26 -38.26 9.89
N PRO A 3 -34.70 -38.98 10.93
CA PRO A 3 -34.00 -40.18 11.44
C PRO A 3 -33.87 -41.30 10.38
N ALA A 4 -34.75 -41.31 9.37
CA ALA A 4 -34.70 -42.25 8.25
C ALA A 4 -33.47 -42.03 7.33
N VAL A 5 -33.06 -40.78 7.11
CA VAL A 5 -31.88 -40.43 6.27
C VAL A 5 -30.60 -40.83 6.98
N PHE A 6 -30.54 -40.68 8.30
CA PHE A 6 -29.41 -41.09 9.12
C PHE A 6 -29.22 -42.61 9.12
N LEU A 7 -30.32 -43.37 9.20
CA LEU A 7 -30.30 -44.84 9.16
C LEU A 7 -29.96 -45.40 7.77
N GLN A 8 -30.36 -44.73 6.70
CA GLN A 8 -29.94 -45.09 5.34
C GLN A 8 -28.45 -44.81 5.12
N ALA A 9 -27.96 -43.64 5.56
CA ALA A 9 -26.54 -43.31 5.50
C ALA A 9 -25.66 -44.31 6.29
N LEU A 10 -26.12 -44.74 7.47
CA LEU A 10 -25.47 -45.80 8.27
C LEU A 10 -25.46 -47.18 7.60
N ARG A 11 -26.47 -47.50 6.78
CA ARG A 11 -26.56 -48.79 6.08
C ARG A 11 -25.66 -48.84 4.85
N ASP A 12 -25.51 -47.71 4.14
CA ASP A 12 -24.60 -47.59 3.01
C ASP A 12 -23.12 -47.51 3.45
N TRP A 13 -22.86 -46.91 4.63
CA TRP A 13 -21.56 -46.91 5.31
C TRP A 13 -20.99 -48.33 5.51
N ARG A 14 -21.86 -49.33 5.70
CA ARG A 14 -21.48 -50.74 5.89
C ARG A 14 -21.08 -51.47 4.60
N ARG A 15 -21.37 -50.92 3.41
CA ARG A 15 -21.16 -51.61 2.11
C ARG A 15 -19.88 -51.22 1.36
N ARG A 16 -19.24 -50.09 1.69
CA ARG A 16 -17.95 -49.65 1.11
C ARG A 16 -17.08 -48.96 2.18
N PRO A 17 -16.27 -49.72 2.94
CA PRO A 17 -15.53 -49.19 4.09
C PRO A 17 -14.47 -48.15 3.70
N ASP A 18 -13.96 -48.18 2.47
CA ASP A 18 -12.94 -47.24 1.99
C ASP A 18 -13.50 -45.82 1.76
N ASP A 19 -14.66 -45.70 1.10
CA ASP A 19 -15.36 -44.42 0.90
C ASP A 19 -15.80 -43.81 2.24
N ALA A 20 -16.27 -44.67 3.13
CA ALA A 20 -16.61 -44.34 4.51
C ALA A 20 -15.43 -43.76 5.30
N LEU A 21 -14.25 -44.38 5.14
CA LEU A 21 -13.02 -43.93 5.80
C LEU A 21 -12.54 -42.60 5.23
N LEU A 22 -12.54 -42.43 3.91
CA LEU A 22 -12.13 -41.17 3.26
C LEU A 22 -13.03 -39.99 3.65
N HIS A 23 -14.35 -40.19 3.68
CA HIS A 23 -15.28 -39.15 4.13
C HIS A 23 -15.10 -38.80 5.61
N LEU A 24 -14.80 -39.78 6.46
CA LEU A 24 -14.53 -39.54 7.88
C LEU A 24 -13.22 -38.75 8.05
N LEU A 25 -12.15 -39.12 7.34
CA LEU A 25 -10.88 -38.38 7.37
C LEU A 25 -11.06 -36.93 6.88
N PHE A 26 -11.79 -36.74 5.78
CA PHE A 26 -12.08 -35.41 5.26
C PHE A 26 -12.91 -34.57 6.24
N ALA A 27 -13.94 -35.15 6.85
CA ALA A 27 -14.75 -34.47 7.85
C ALA A 27 -13.93 -34.09 9.09
N VAL A 28 -13.06 -34.98 9.58
CA VAL A 28 -12.13 -34.68 10.69
C VAL A 28 -11.19 -33.54 10.32
N LEU A 29 -10.61 -33.55 9.12
CA LEU A 29 -9.72 -32.49 8.65
C LEU A 29 -10.45 -31.14 8.59
N LEU A 30 -11.66 -31.09 8.03
CA LEU A 30 -12.46 -29.88 7.97
C LEU A 30 -12.81 -29.33 9.36
N ILE A 31 -13.20 -30.20 10.28
CA ILE A 31 -13.52 -29.81 11.67
C ILE A 31 -12.27 -29.25 12.36
N ALA A 32 -11.11 -29.90 12.18
CA ALA A 32 -9.84 -29.44 12.74
C ALA A 32 -9.43 -28.07 12.16
N SER A 33 -9.54 -27.87 10.85
CA SER A 33 -9.27 -26.58 10.20
C SER A 33 -10.21 -25.48 10.68
N ALA A 34 -11.52 -25.78 10.79
CA ALA A 34 -12.50 -24.82 11.28
C ALA A 34 -12.23 -24.45 12.76
N ALA A 35 -11.89 -25.42 13.60
CA ALA A 35 -11.53 -25.17 14.99
C ALA A 35 -10.29 -24.28 15.12
N MET A 36 -9.25 -24.56 14.31
CA MET A 36 -8.04 -23.73 14.28
C MET A 36 -8.35 -22.29 13.87
N LEU A 37 -9.19 -22.11 12.84
CA LEU A 37 -9.60 -20.78 12.37
C LEU A 37 -10.39 -20.00 13.44
N VAL A 38 -11.30 -20.66 14.15
CA VAL A 38 -12.07 -20.05 15.26
C VAL A 38 -11.15 -19.63 16.40
N GLN A 39 -10.16 -20.47 16.74
CA GLN A 39 -9.19 -20.17 17.79
C GLN A 39 -8.30 -18.98 17.40
N ASP A 40 -7.79 -18.96 16.17
CA ASP A 40 -6.97 -17.86 15.65
C ASP A 40 -7.76 -16.54 15.59
N PHE A 41 -8.99 -16.58 15.09
CA PHE A 41 -9.86 -15.41 15.09
C PHE A 41 -10.18 -14.90 16.50
N GLY A 42 -10.33 -15.82 17.46
CA GLY A 42 -10.47 -15.48 18.88
C GLY A 42 -9.22 -14.79 19.46
N GLN A 43 -8.02 -15.26 19.10
CA GLN A 43 -6.75 -14.64 19.49
C GLN A 43 -6.61 -13.23 18.89
N LEU A 44 -6.88 -13.07 17.60
CA LEU A 44 -6.81 -11.78 16.91
C LEU A 44 -7.79 -10.77 17.52
N ARG A 45 -9.02 -11.20 17.83
CA ARG A 45 -10.00 -10.34 18.52
C ARG A 45 -9.51 -9.86 19.89
N LYS A 46 -8.89 -10.74 20.67
CA LYS A 46 -8.33 -10.37 21.99
C LYS A 46 -7.16 -9.40 21.84
N ALA A 47 -6.26 -9.63 20.88
CA ALA A 47 -5.14 -8.75 20.59
C ALA A 47 -5.61 -7.35 20.16
N GLN A 48 -6.61 -7.27 19.29
CA GLN A 48 -7.21 -5.99 18.89
C GLN A 48 -7.92 -5.28 20.05
N ALA A 49 -8.61 -6.03 20.91
CA ALA A 49 -9.20 -5.45 22.12
C ALA A 49 -8.14 -4.90 23.09
N ALA A 50 -6.98 -5.54 23.21
CA ALA A 50 -5.86 -5.05 24.00
C ALA A 50 -5.22 -3.78 23.40
N LEU A 51 -5.11 -3.69 22.06
CA LEU A 51 -4.66 -2.47 21.37
C LEU A 51 -5.67 -1.32 21.45
N SER A 52 -6.96 -1.65 21.57
CA SER A 52 -8.05 -0.67 21.70
C SER A 52 -8.36 -0.31 23.15
N ALA A 53 -7.69 -0.94 24.11
CA ALA A 53 -7.86 -0.61 25.53
C ALA A 53 -7.27 0.78 25.79
N PRO A 54 -7.96 1.65 26.55
CA PRO A 54 -7.42 2.94 26.93
C PRO A 54 -6.11 2.74 27.70
N VAL A 55 -5.01 3.32 27.22
CA VAL A 55 -3.73 3.27 27.93
C VAL A 55 -3.82 4.24 29.12
N PRO A 56 -3.55 3.79 30.36
CA PRO A 56 -3.58 4.66 31.53
C PRO A 56 -2.58 5.82 31.37
N GLY A 57 -3.08 7.06 31.39
CA GLY A 57 -2.27 8.27 31.29
C GLY A 57 -2.12 8.85 29.87
N GLN A 58 -2.77 8.29 28.85
CA GLN A 58 -2.94 9.01 27.59
C GLN A 58 -3.98 10.12 27.78
N VAL A 59 -3.57 11.36 27.54
CA VAL A 59 -4.51 12.47 27.32
C VAL A 59 -5.29 12.10 26.07
N GLU A 60 -6.60 11.90 26.21
CA GLU A 60 -7.52 11.72 25.08
C GLU A 60 -7.24 12.87 24.10
N ALA A 61 -6.63 12.57 22.95
CA ALA A 61 -6.57 13.55 21.88
C ALA A 61 -8.03 13.89 21.58
N PRO A 62 -8.40 15.18 21.46
CA PRO A 62 -9.76 15.53 21.08
C PRO A 62 -10.12 14.72 19.82
N PRO A 63 -11.36 14.19 19.73
CA PRO A 63 -11.78 13.42 18.57
C PRO A 63 -11.37 14.22 17.35
N ALA A 64 -10.66 13.57 16.42
CA ALA A 64 -10.16 14.23 15.22
C ALA A 64 -11.35 14.97 14.62
N ALA A 65 -11.36 16.30 14.81
CA ALA A 65 -12.37 17.13 14.19
C ALA A 65 -12.28 16.78 12.71
N PRO A 66 -13.42 16.64 11.99
CA PRO A 66 -13.36 16.54 10.54
C PRO A 66 -12.38 17.63 10.11
N LEU A 67 -11.34 17.25 9.35
CA LEU A 67 -10.37 18.18 8.79
C LEU A 67 -11.18 19.42 8.41
N GLY A 68 -10.95 20.53 9.12
CA GLY A 68 -11.79 21.72 9.00
C GLY A 68 -11.94 22.05 7.50
N PRO A 69 -13.01 22.76 7.10
CA PRO A 69 -13.27 23.04 5.68
C PRO A 69 -11.97 23.40 5.01
N ALA A 70 -11.62 22.63 3.96
CA ALA A 70 -10.33 22.65 3.28
C ALA A 70 -9.79 24.07 3.33
N ARG A 71 -8.76 24.28 4.17
CA ARG A 71 -8.25 25.59 4.62
C ARG A 71 -8.80 26.71 3.73
N GLU A 72 -9.83 27.43 4.16
CA GLU A 72 -10.37 28.51 3.32
C GLU A 72 -9.23 29.47 2.98
N GLY A 73 -8.87 29.55 1.70
CA GLY A 73 -7.70 30.31 1.22
C GLY A 73 -6.37 29.53 1.13
N GLY A 74 -6.38 28.20 1.29
CA GLY A 74 -5.32 27.35 0.74
C GLY A 74 -5.35 27.45 -0.80
N PRO A 75 -4.20 27.45 -1.48
CA PRO A 75 -4.21 27.35 -2.93
C PRO A 75 -5.03 26.12 -3.32
N ASP A 76 -5.90 26.27 -4.32
CA ASP A 76 -6.62 25.13 -4.89
C ASP A 76 -5.60 24.01 -5.16
N ALA A 77 -5.95 22.78 -4.77
CA ALA A 77 -5.14 21.64 -5.15
C ALA A 77 -4.93 21.74 -6.68
N PRO A 78 -3.68 21.64 -7.17
CA PRO A 78 -3.43 21.73 -8.59
C PRO A 78 -4.38 20.79 -9.31
N ALA A 79 -5.09 21.30 -10.32
CA ALA A 79 -6.07 20.50 -11.03
C ALA A 79 -5.39 19.20 -11.49
N PRO A 80 -6.05 18.04 -11.33
CA PRO A 80 -5.49 16.79 -11.82
C PRO A 80 -5.36 16.89 -13.34
N ASP A 81 -4.14 17.15 -13.79
CA ASP A 81 -3.80 17.22 -15.20
C ASP A 81 -3.99 15.82 -15.77
N GLY A 82 -4.98 15.61 -16.65
CA GLY A 82 -5.20 14.33 -17.32
C GLY A 82 -3.95 13.83 -18.09
N ALA A 83 -3.01 14.73 -18.39
CA ALA A 83 -1.69 14.43 -18.93
C ALA A 83 -0.84 13.53 -18.02
N LEU A 84 -1.08 13.51 -16.71
CA LEU A 84 -0.33 12.69 -15.76
C LEU A 84 -0.82 11.24 -15.66
N ASN A 85 -1.90 10.89 -16.37
CA ASN A 85 -2.39 9.51 -16.43
C ASN A 85 -1.48 8.60 -17.25
N ALA A 86 -0.61 9.15 -18.11
CA ALA A 86 0.38 8.38 -18.85
C ALA A 86 1.40 7.70 -17.91
N PRO A 87 2.01 6.57 -18.32
CA PRO A 87 3.10 5.94 -17.57
C PRO A 87 4.24 6.93 -17.29
N MET A 88 4.87 6.80 -16.12
CA MET A 88 5.92 7.70 -15.68
C MET A 88 7.11 7.73 -16.65
N THR A 89 7.53 8.93 -17.02
CA THR A 89 8.73 9.19 -17.82
C THR A 89 9.82 9.83 -16.98
N PHE A 90 11.07 9.56 -17.35
CA PHE A 90 12.25 10.13 -16.72
C PHE A 90 13.03 11.00 -17.71
N ASP A 91 13.25 12.27 -17.35
CA ASP A 91 14.00 13.21 -18.15
C ASP A 91 15.08 13.90 -17.31
N LEU A 92 16.35 13.67 -17.67
CA LEU A 92 17.49 14.24 -16.97
C LEU A 92 17.85 15.59 -17.59
N GLN A 93 17.68 16.64 -16.80
CA GLN A 93 18.04 18.00 -17.17
C GLN A 93 19.52 18.26 -16.90
N SER A 94 20.10 19.25 -17.59
CA SER A 94 21.52 19.60 -17.52
C SER A 94 22.00 20.06 -16.14
N ASP A 95 21.08 20.45 -15.26
CA ASP A 95 21.34 20.91 -13.90
C ASP A 95 21.25 19.78 -12.85
N GLY A 96 21.25 18.51 -13.29
CA GLY A 96 21.22 17.34 -12.42
C GLY A 96 19.87 17.07 -11.79
N ARG A 97 18.80 17.70 -12.29
CA ARG A 97 17.42 17.39 -11.93
C ARG A 97 16.90 16.28 -12.84
N LEU A 98 16.47 15.17 -12.24
CA LEU A 98 15.79 14.09 -12.93
C LEU A 98 14.28 14.25 -12.74
N ALA A 99 13.60 14.73 -13.77
CA ALA A 99 12.14 14.86 -13.77
C ALA A 99 11.49 13.49 -13.89
N ALA A 100 10.63 13.15 -12.94
CA ALA A 100 9.84 11.93 -12.87
C ALA A 100 8.35 12.31 -12.89
N THR A 101 7.75 12.21 -14.09
CA THR A 101 6.42 12.75 -14.37
C THR A 101 5.49 11.66 -14.88
N GLY A 102 4.29 11.55 -14.29
CA GLY A 102 3.24 10.60 -14.71
C GLY A 102 2.90 9.53 -13.66
N THR A 103 2.10 8.54 -14.04
CA THR A 103 1.63 7.44 -13.19
C THR A 103 2.76 6.47 -12.86
N ILE A 104 2.93 6.13 -11.59
CA ILE A 104 3.82 5.07 -11.13
C ILE A 104 3.16 3.72 -11.49
N ALA A 105 3.34 3.25 -12.72
CA ALA A 105 2.83 1.96 -13.18
C ALA A 105 3.68 0.79 -12.63
N PRO A 106 3.16 -0.44 -12.59
CA PRO A 106 3.98 -1.62 -12.34
C PRO A 106 5.21 -1.66 -13.25
N GLY A 107 6.40 -1.82 -12.66
CA GLY A 107 7.68 -1.83 -13.39
C GLY A 107 8.36 -0.46 -13.54
N THR A 108 7.71 0.63 -13.10
CA THR A 108 8.31 1.97 -13.10
C THR A 108 9.61 2.02 -12.29
N ALA A 109 9.71 1.27 -11.21
CA ALA A 109 10.93 1.23 -10.41
C ALA A 109 12.12 0.65 -11.18
N ALA A 110 11.89 -0.34 -12.05
CA ALA A 110 12.93 -0.90 -12.90
C ALA A 110 13.40 0.10 -13.97
N LEU A 111 12.47 0.85 -14.57
CA LEU A 111 12.78 1.93 -15.50
C LEU A 111 13.61 3.04 -14.82
N PHE A 112 13.20 3.43 -13.61
CA PHE A 112 13.94 4.40 -12.80
C PHE A 112 15.34 3.90 -12.45
N ALA A 113 15.48 2.63 -12.06
CA ALA A 113 16.76 2.04 -11.74
C ALA A 113 17.70 2.01 -12.95
N ALA A 114 17.19 1.62 -14.13
CA ALA A 114 17.96 1.65 -15.38
C ALA A 114 18.42 3.07 -15.74
N GLU A 115 17.57 4.07 -15.51
CA GLU A 115 17.91 5.47 -15.72
C GLU A 115 19.05 5.95 -14.81
N VAL A 116 18.94 5.61 -13.53
CA VAL A 116 19.90 5.93 -12.48
C VAL A 116 21.21 5.13 -12.62
N GLU A 117 21.19 3.95 -13.24
CA GLU A 117 22.41 3.23 -13.61
C GLU A 117 23.12 3.91 -14.78
N LYS A 118 22.36 4.28 -15.83
CA LYS A 118 22.92 4.91 -17.03
C LYS A 118 23.49 6.30 -16.76
N ARG A 119 22.82 7.10 -15.92
CA ARG A 119 23.07 8.55 -15.79
C ARG A 119 23.13 9.06 -14.34
N GLY A 120 23.05 8.18 -13.35
CA GLY A 120 22.88 8.56 -11.94
C GLY A 120 24.01 9.37 -11.31
N SER A 121 25.21 9.37 -11.89
CA SER A 121 26.33 10.22 -11.42
C SER A 121 26.04 11.72 -11.60
N TYR A 122 25.17 12.07 -12.53
CA TYR A 122 24.76 13.46 -12.77
C TYR A 122 23.50 13.85 -11.99
N VAL A 123 22.76 12.88 -11.44
CA VAL A 123 21.51 13.12 -10.73
C VAL A 123 21.82 13.62 -9.32
N ARG A 124 21.26 14.78 -8.98
CA ARG A 124 21.30 15.36 -7.62
C ARG A 124 19.92 15.40 -6.99
N THR A 125 18.90 15.67 -7.79
CA THR A 125 17.52 15.85 -7.31
C THR A 125 16.53 15.14 -8.21
N VAL A 126 15.63 14.34 -7.62
CA VAL A 126 14.49 13.76 -8.32
C VAL A 126 13.29 14.68 -8.16
N VAL A 127 12.79 15.19 -9.28
CA VAL A 127 11.68 16.15 -9.34
C VAL A 127 10.39 15.40 -9.66
N LEU A 128 9.44 15.40 -8.73
CA LEU A 128 8.25 14.54 -8.76
C LEU A 128 7.01 15.34 -9.16
N ARG A 129 6.28 14.83 -10.16
CA ARG A 129 4.93 15.25 -10.53
C ARG A 129 4.12 14.02 -10.89
N SER A 130 3.31 13.52 -9.96
CA SER A 130 2.67 12.21 -10.13
C SER A 130 1.35 12.08 -9.36
N PRO A 131 0.33 11.44 -9.95
CA PRO A 131 -0.90 11.06 -9.25
C PRO A 131 -0.71 9.82 -8.36
N GLY A 132 0.48 9.21 -8.35
CA GLY A 132 0.74 7.95 -7.66
C GLY A 132 0.55 6.75 -8.58
N GLY A 133 0.08 5.63 -8.02
CA GLY A 133 0.00 4.33 -8.68
C GLY A 133 0.55 3.21 -7.79
N SER A 134 1.31 2.30 -8.37
CA SER A 134 1.95 1.15 -7.70
C SER A 134 2.75 1.55 -6.46
N VAL A 135 2.26 1.11 -5.30
CA VAL A 135 2.92 1.33 -3.99
C VAL A 135 4.26 0.60 -3.93
N GLN A 136 4.35 -0.60 -4.50
CA GLN A 136 5.59 -1.39 -4.48
C GLN A 136 6.71 -0.69 -5.27
N ASP A 137 6.39 -0.19 -6.46
CA ASP A 137 7.35 0.58 -7.27
C ASP A 137 7.72 1.88 -6.58
N ALA A 138 6.76 2.60 -5.99
CA ALA A 138 7.02 3.83 -5.26
C ALA A 138 8.01 3.62 -4.09
N LEU A 139 7.82 2.54 -3.31
CA LEU A 139 8.73 2.17 -2.23
C LEU A 139 10.12 1.78 -2.75
N ALA A 140 10.20 1.03 -3.84
CA ALA A 140 11.46 0.64 -4.46
C ALA A 140 12.24 1.86 -4.98
N MET A 141 11.55 2.78 -5.66
CA MET A 141 12.12 4.07 -6.08
C MET A 141 12.63 4.88 -4.88
N GLY A 142 11.81 5.02 -3.83
CA GLY A 142 12.19 5.74 -2.61
C GLY A 142 13.45 5.16 -1.94
N ARG A 143 13.56 3.83 -1.87
CA ARG A 143 14.77 3.16 -1.34
C ARG A 143 16.00 3.43 -2.20
N LEU A 144 15.87 3.39 -3.53
CA LEU A 144 16.98 3.68 -4.43
C LEU A 144 17.43 5.15 -4.32
N ILE A 145 16.49 6.09 -4.27
CA ILE A 145 16.74 7.51 -4.02
C ILE A 145 17.56 7.70 -2.74
N ARG A 146 17.12 7.06 -1.64
CA ARG A 146 17.83 7.09 -0.35
C ARG A 146 19.24 6.53 -0.48
N ALA A 147 19.39 5.37 -1.11
CA ALA A 147 20.68 4.69 -1.27
C ALA A 147 21.68 5.49 -2.10
N ARG A 148 21.21 6.24 -3.11
CA ARG A 148 22.04 7.11 -3.95
C ARG A 148 22.27 8.50 -3.38
N GLY A 149 21.62 8.85 -2.27
CA GLY A 149 21.78 10.16 -1.64
C GLY A 149 21.13 11.31 -2.42
N PHE A 150 20.13 11.03 -3.26
CA PHE A 150 19.47 12.08 -4.03
C PHE A 150 18.52 12.90 -3.16
N ALA A 151 18.39 14.19 -3.46
CA ALA A 151 17.31 15.02 -2.94
C ALA A 151 16.00 14.73 -3.72
N THR A 152 14.86 15.10 -3.14
CA THR A 152 13.55 15.05 -3.80
C THR A 152 12.87 16.41 -3.76
N GLU A 153 12.18 16.74 -4.84
CA GLU A 153 11.46 18.01 -4.97
C GLU A 153 10.10 17.80 -5.61
N VAL A 154 9.05 18.43 -5.08
CA VAL A 154 7.80 18.67 -5.81
C VAL A 154 7.77 20.14 -6.22
N PRO A 155 7.74 20.46 -7.53
CA PRO A 155 7.75 21.85 -8.01
C PRO A 155 6.58 22.69 -7.48
N ALA A 156 6.74 24.01 -7.50
CA ALA A 156 5.67 24.94 -7.15
C ALA A 156 4.43 24.69 -8.02
N GLY A 157 3.25 24.63 -7.38
CA GLY A 157 1.98 24.34 -8.05
C GLY A 157 1.87 22.94 -8.70
N ALA A 158 2.82 22.03 -8.48
CA ALA A 158 2.70 20.63 -8.88
C ALA A 158 2.13 19.80 -7.72
N TYR A 159 1.70 18.58 -8.03
CA TYR A 159 1.24 17.65 -7.01
C TYR A 159 1.94 16.29 -7.09
N CYS A 160 2.02 15.65 -5.93
CA CYS A 160 2.52 14.31 -5.71
C CYS A 160 1.52 13.62 -4.77
N ALA A 161 0.66 12.79 -5.34
CA ALA A 161 -0.49 12.20 -4.65
C ALA A 161 -0.39 10.68 -4.49
N SER A 162 -1.22 10.13 -3.60
CA SER A 162 -1.35 8.71 -3.29
C SER A 162 -0.03 8.05 -2.90
N SER A 163 0.56 7.20 -3.75
CA SER A 163 1.84 6.55 -3.48
C SER A 163 3.06 7.41 -3.79
N CYS A 164 2.91 8.54 -4.49
CA CYS A 164 4.04 9.41 -4.83
C CYS A 164 4.80 9.98 -3.61
N PRO A 165 4.13 10.41 -2.51
CA PRO A 165 4.81 10.82 -1.28
C PRO A 165 5.77 9.78 -0.70
N LEU A 166 5.59 8.48 -0.99
CA LEU A 166 6.52 7.43 -0.60
C LEU A 166 7.86 7.60 -1.33
N VAL A 167 7.83 7.91 -2.63
CA VAL A 167 9.03 8.26 -3.42
C VAL A 167 9.66 9.54 -2.87
N PHE A 168 8.85 10.58 -2.65
CA PHE A 168 9.31 11.86 -2.11
C PHE A 168 10.03 11.68 -0.77
N SER A 169 9.53 10.82 0.11
CA SER A 169 10.14 10.54 1.41
C SER A 169 11.55 9.93 1.34
N GLY A 170 11.91 9.35 0.19
CA GLY A 170 13.22 8.75 -0.05
C GLY A 170 14.38 9.76 -0.13
N GLY A 171 14.10 11.04 -0.37
CA GLY A 171 15.13 12.08 -0.53
C GLY A 171 15.93 12.36 0.75
N VAL A 172 17.24 12.61 0.62
CA VAL A 172 18.09 13.10 1.75
C VAL A 172 17.72 14.51 2.16
N GLU A 173 17.30 15.30 1.18
CA GLU A 173 16.63 16.57 1.36
C GLU A 173 15.29 16.52 0.61
N ARG A 174 14.26 17.15 1.16
CA ARG A 174 12.87 17.06 0.70
C ARG A 174 12.29 18.47 0.59
N ARG A 175 12.01 18.91 -0.64
CA ARG A 175 11.53 20.27 -0.92
C ARG A 175 10.15 20.23 -1.57
N ALA A 176 9.22 21.00 -1.04
CA ALA A 176 7.93 21.25 -1.68
C ALA A 176 7.87 22.73 -2.06
N GLY A 177 7.63 23.02 -3.33
CA GLY A 177 7.49 24.38 -3.81
C GLY A 177 6.25 25.07 -3.23
N ARG A 178 6.18 26.40 -3.38
CA ARG A 178 4.96 27.15 -3.01
C ARG A 178 3.75 26.55 -3.72
N ASN A 179 2.66 26.34 -2.98
CA ASN A 179 1.41 25.75 -3.48
C ASN A 179 1.57 24.33 -4.07
N ALA A 180 2.66 23.62 -3.77
CA ALA A 180 2.77 22.21 -4.10
C ALA A 180 1.86 21.38 -3.18
N ALA A 181 1.21 20.36 -3.74
CA ALA A 181 0.33 19.47 -2.97
C ALA A 181 0.99 18.09 -2.77
N LEU A 182 1.06 17.66 -1.51
CA LEU A 182 1.42 16.30 -1.11
C LEU A 182 0.18 15.64 -0.48
N GLY A 183 -0.29 14.54 -1.05
CA GLY A 183 -1.48 13.83 -0.56
C GLY A 183 -1.27 12.33 -0.54
N VAL A 184 -1.74 11.63 0.50
CA VAL A 184 -1.62 10.17 0.66
C VAL A 184 -2.93 9.46 0.34
#